data_AF-A0A371EHS0-F1
#
_entry.id   AF-A0A371EHS0-F1
#
_cell.length_a   1.000
_cell.length_b   1.000
_cell.length_c   1.000
_cell.angle_alpha   90.00
_cell.angle_beta   90.00
_cell.angle_gamma   90.00
#
_symmetry.space_group_name_H-M   'P 1'
#
loop_
_entity.id
_entity.type
_entity.pdbx_description
1 polymer ?
#
loop_
_entity_poly.entity_id
_entity_poly.type
_entity_poly.pdbx_seq_one_letter_code
_entity_poly.pdbx_strand_id
1 'polypeptide(L)' 'MSPYRIGFGKLRSRWDGPFVITNIFPYGAVQLKDEQSNNTFQVNGHQIKPFHEGPAPITGDMEIISLMEPTPPDGTT' A
#
# COMPACT_ATOMS: atom_id res chain seq x y z
N MET A 1 -8.31 -40.95 -5.70
CA MET A 1 -7.33 -39.89 -6.06
C MET A 1 -8.04 -38.87 -6.92
N SER A 2 -8.24 -37.64 -6.44
CA SER A 2 -8.91 -36.58 -7.21
C SER A 2 -7.83 -35.64 -7.76
N PRO A 3 -7.58 -35.63 -9.08
CA PRO A 3 -6.46 -34.90 -9.66
C PRO A 3 -6.83 -33.41 -9.78
N TYR A 4 -6.09 -32.58 -9.04
CA TYR A 4 -5.97 -31.13 -9.20
C TYR A 4 -7.24 -30.27 -8.93
N ARG A 5 -7.54 -30.07 -7.65
CA ARG A 5 -8.21 -28.83 -7.22
C ARG A 5 -7.19 -27.69 -7.26
N ILE A 6 -7.05 -27.03 -8.41
CA ILE A 6 -6.41 -25.72 -8.48
C ILE A 6 -7.45 -24.73 -7.97
N GLY A 7 -7.39 -24.40 -6.68
CA GLY A 7 -8.13 -23.27 -6.16
C GLY A 7 -7.58 -22.01 -6.82
N PHE A 8 -8.37 -21.36 -7.66
CA PHE A 8 -8.14 -19.96 -8.03
C PHE A 8 -8.33 -19.12 -6.77
N GLY A 9 -7.33 -19.17 -5.88
CA GLY A 9 -7.22 -18.27 -4.75
C GLY A 9 -7.30 -16.85 -5.29
N LYS A 10 -8.22 -16.06 -4.74
CA LYS A 10 -8.51 -14.69 -5.17
C LYS A 10 -7.21 -13.93 -5.42
N LEU A 11 -6.96 -13.55 -6.68
CA LEU A 11 -5.79 -12.77 -7.06
C LEU A 11 -5.82 -11.47 -6.25
N ARG A 12 -4.92 -11.34 -5.28
CA ARG A 12 -4.75 -10.11 -4.51
C ARG A 12 -3.57 -9.37 -5.11
N SER A 13 -3.81 -8.19 -5.68
CA SER A 13 -2.74 -7.26 -6.03
C SER A 13 -1.99 -6.88 -4.75
N ARG A 14 -0.73 -7.28 -4.64
CA ARG A 14 0.19 -6.87 -3.57
C ARG A 14 1.09 -5.78 -4.14
N TRP A 15 1.30 -4.72 -3.37
CA TRP A 15 2.27 -3.67 -3.69
C TRP A 15 3.59 -4.00 -2.98
N ASP A 16 4.69 -4.00 -3.72
CA ASP A 16 5.99 -4.50 -3.23
C ASP A 16 6.81 -3.43 -2.49
N GLY A 17 6.57 -2.15 -2.78
CA GLY A 17 7.24 -1.05 -2.10
C GLY A 17 7.37 0.21 -2.97
N PRO A 18 8.05 1.25 -2.46
CA PRO A 18 8.45 2.40 -3.26
C PRO A 18 9.58 2.01 -4.23
N PHE A 19 9.52 2.53 -5.45
CA PHE A 19 10.52 2.35 -6.49
C PHE A 19 10.83 3.68 -7.17
N VAL A 20 12.04 3.82 -7.71
CA VAL A 20 12.45 5.00 -8.47
C VAL A 20 12.13 4.79 -9.95
N ILE A 21 11.43 5.74 -10.57
CA ILE A 21 11.18 5.71 -12.02
C ILE A 21 12.41 6.25 -12.75
N THR A 22 13.01 5.44 -13.61
CA THR A 22 14.19 5.84 -14.40
C THR A 22 13.85 6.26 -15.81
N ASN A 23 12.83 5.65 -16.42
CA ASN A 23 12.41 5.97 -17.78
C ASN A 23 10.92 5.72 -17.98
N ILE A 24 10.30 6.52 -18.84
CA ILE A 24 8.90 6.35 -19.27
C ILE A 24 8.89 6.15 -20.78
N PHE A 25 8.39 5.01 -21.22
CA PHE A 25 8.31 4.66 -22.63
C PHE A 25 6.99 5.12 -23.25
N PRO A 26 6.96 5.36 -24.57
CA PRO A 26 5.69 5.51 -25.28
C PRO A 26 4.83 4.27 -25.05
N TYR A 27 3.50 4.43 -25.10
CA TYR A 27 2.51 3.39 -24.82
C TYR A 27 2.38 2.96 -23.35
N GLY A 28 3.00 3.71 -22.43
CA GLY A 28 2.71 3.60 -21.01
C GLY A 28 3.49 2.52 -20.28
N ALA A 29 4.56 1.97 -20.86
CA ALA A 29 5.50 1.17 -20.07
C ALA A 29 6.45 2.08 -19.28
N VAL A 30 6.80 1.66 -18.06
CA VAL A 30 7.63 2.43 -17.14
C VAL A 30 8.76 1.55 -16.63
N GLN A 31 9.98 2.06 -16.66
CA GLN A 31 11.14 1.42 -16.05
C GLN A 31 11.25 1.86 -14.60
N LEU A 32 11.23 0.87 -13.71
CA LEU A 32 11.44 1.03 -12.28
C LEU A 32 12.83 0.53 -11.91
N LYS A 33 13.45 1.21 -10.95
CA LYS A 33 14.70 0.84 -10.32
C LYS A 33 14.48 0.68 -8.83
N ASP A 34 14.96 -0.43 -8.30
CA ASP A 34 15.07 -0.66 -6.87
C ASP A 34 16.36 -0.02 -6.35
N GLU A 35 16.25 0.83 -5.32
CA GLU A 35 17.41 1.51 -4.75
C GLU A 35 18.31 0.55 -3.97
N GLN A 36 17.74 -0.48 -3.34
CA GLN A 36 18.51 -1.39 -2.49
C GLN A 36 19.35 -2.38 -3.30
N SER A 37 18.76 -3.01 -4.31
CA SER A 37 19.41 -4.02 -5.15
C SER A 37 20.00 -3.44 -6.44
N ASN A 38 19.76 -2.16 -6.73
CA ASN A 38 20.10 -1.50 -7.99
C ASN A 38 19.45 -2.13 -9.24
N ASN A 39 18.54 -3.09 -9.07
CA ASN A 39 17.92 -3.79 -10.18
C ASN A 39 16.89 -2.92 -10.89
N THR A 40 16.81 -3.09 -12.21
CA THR A 40 15.84 -2.39 -13.05
C THR A 40 14.88 -3.36 -13.70
N PHE A 41 13.60 -3.02 -13.74
CA PHE A 41 12.56 -3.82 -14.36
C PHE A 41 11.50 -2.93 -15.03
N GLN A 42 10.80 -3.47 -16.02
CA GLN A 42 9.79 -2.72 -16.77
C GLN A 42 8.39 -3.20 -16.39
N VAL A 43 7.52 -2.27 -16.04
CA VAL A 43 6.12 -2.51 -15.69
C VAL A 43 5.19 -1.71 -16.60
N ASN A 44 3.93 -2.12 -16.64
CA ASN A 44 2.90 -1.32 -17.30
C ASN A 44 2.49 -0.16 -16.37
N GLY A 45 2.21 1.01 -16.93
CA GLY A 45 1.82 2.23 -16.21
C GLY A 45 0.53 2.06 -15.41
N HIS A 46 -0.33 1.11 -15.78
CA HIS A 46 -1.52 0.76 -14.98
C HIS A 46 -1.20 0.00 -13.68
N GLN A 47 0.01 -0.54 -13.55
CA GLN A 47 0.46 -1.32 -12.41
C GLN A 47 1.34 -0.50 -11.45
N ILE A 48 1.47 0.81 -11.67
CA ILE A 48 2.18 1.73 -10.77
C ILE A 48 1.19 2.63 -10.05
N LYS A 49 1.53 3.02 -8.83
CA LYS A 49 0.78 4.00 -8.04
C LYS A 49 1.77 5.01 -7.46
N PRO A 50 1.47 6.32 -7.48
CA PRO A 50 2.30 7.32 -6.82
C PRO A 50 2.46 6.97 -5.33
N PHE A 51 3.70 6.98 -4.86
CA PHE A 51 3.99 6.88 -3.44
C PHE A 51 3.90 8.28 -2.84
N HIS A 52 2.98 8.47 -1.90
CA HIS A 52 2.92 9.69 -1.11
C HIS A 52 3.65 9.41 0.20
N GLU A 53 4.80 10.05 0.38
CA GLU A 53 5.42 10.10 1.70
C GLU A 53 4.44 10.85 2.61
N GLY A 54 3.87 10.14 3.59
CA GLY A 54 3.00 10.76 4.58
C GLY A 54 3.75 11.87 5.31
N PRO A 55 3.04 12.82 5.95
CA PRO A 55 3.71 13.78 6.82
C PRO A 55 4.61 12.99 7.78
N ALA A 56 5.90 13.33 7.80
CA ALA A 56 6.83 12.76 8.76
C ALA A 56 6.16 12.84 10.14
N PRO A 57 6.20 11.77 10.96
CA PRO A 57 5.72 11.88 12.32
C PRO A 57 6.53 12.98 12.98
N ILE A 58 5.92 14.15 13.11
CA ILE A 58 6.40 15.21 13.97
C ILE A 58 6.62 14.53 15.32
N THR A 59 7.86 14.52 15.77
CA THR A 59 8.33 13.77 16.95
C THR A 59 7.82 14.45 18.24
N GLY A 60 6.52 14.78 18.33
CA GLY A 60 6.01 15.67 19.37
C GLY A 60 4.61 15.39 19.92
N ASP A 61 3.73 14.69 19.22
CA ASP A 61 2.32 14.63 19.64
C ASP A 61 1.55 13.45 19.01
N MET A 62 2.05 12.23 19.21
CA MET A 62 1.15 11.06 19.18
C MET A 62 0.39 10.99 20.52
N GLU A 63 -0.49 11.96 20.79
CA GLU A 63 -1.57 11.75 21.76
C GLU A 63 -2.58 10.83 21.09
N ILE A 64 -2.43 9.54 21.35
CA ILE A 64 -3.44 8.52 21.09
C ILE A 64 -4.69 8.92 21.89
N ILE A 65 -5.60 9.68 21.28
CA ILE A 65 -6.93 9.94 21.84
C ILE A 65 -7.66 8.61 21.94
N SER A 66 -7.60 8.01 23.13
CA SER A 66 -8.41 6.85 23.48
C SER A 66 -9.87 7.32 23.54
N LEU A 67 -10.66 6.96 22.53
CA LEU A 67 -12.08 7.26 22.47
C LEU A 67 -12.80 6.37 23.48
N MET A 68 -12.94 6.86 24.72
CA MET A 68 -13.82 6.22 25.68
C MET A 68 -15.28 6.43 25.24
N GLU A 69 -16.04 5.35 25.23
CA GLU A 69 -17.48 5.36 24.97
C GLU A 69 -18.19 6.06 26.16
N PRO A 70 -18.99 7.11 25.93
CA PRO A 70 -19.78 7.71 27.02
C PRO A 70 -20.96 6.80 27.35
N THR A 71 -21.02 6.33 28.60
CA THR A 71 -22.18 5.62 29.14
C THR A 71 -23.41 6.54 29.13
N PRO A 72 -24.59 6.07 28.69
CA PRO A 72 -25.81 6.88 28.75
C PRO A 72 -26.15 7.21 30.21
N PRO A 73 -26.59 8.44 30.53
CA PRO A 73 -27.01 8.78 31.88
C PRO A 73 -28.29 8.03 32.23
N ASP A 74 -28.20 7.14 33.23
CA ASP A 74 -29.36 6.59 33.92
C ASP A 74 -30.14 7.74 34.60
N GLY A 75 -31.41 7.88 34.22
CA GLY A 75 -32.50 8.37 35.06
C GLY A 75 -32.49 9.83 35.50
N THR A 76 -33.37 10.64 34.91
CA THR A 76 -34.14 11.66 35.66
C THR A 76 -35.45 11.96 34.92
N THR A 77 -36.56 11.35 35.34
CA THR A 77 -37.80 12.00 35.81
C THR A 77 -38.69 10.92 36.42
#